data_AF-H2ZMV7-F1
#
_entry.id   AF-H2ZMV7-F1
#
_cell.length_a   1.000
_cell.length_b   1.000
_cell.length_c   1.000
_cell.angle_alpha   90.00
_cell.angle_beta   90.00
_cell.angle_gamma   90.00
#
_symmetry.space_group_name_H-M   'P 1'
#
loop_
_entity.id
_entity.type
_entity.pdbx_description
1 polymer ?
#
loop_
_entity_poly.entity_id
_entity_poly.type
_entity_poly.pdbx_seq_one_letter_code
_entity_poly.pdbx_strand_id
1 'polypeptide(L)'
;MDSQQLANDIRKIQETLRTERKFESITSELQNSKKTARGNKIWELKCKGCKADVTTSDKIRHINKQHHVVVDPTFSAKAYFREIPFKDGKQIGFEEVLVGKVYCEKENCRYDWGVRMYYKGCPISVLKISAFVLVLGEQRMEKKKWKDSPFQVKNEFSVDDMKKMLEKENNVGIEDDDDEEDPFQQLAQNLLK
;
A
#
# COMPACT_ATOMS: atom_id res chain seq x y z
N MET A 1 -37.50 16.38 32.76
CA MET A 1 -37.53 16.64 31.30
C MET A 1 -38.72 15.87 30.76
N ASP A 2 -39.64 16.54 30.08
CA ASP A 2 -40.85 15.91 29.54
C ASP A 2 -40.49 14.92 28.41
N SER A 3 -41.11 13.74 28.42
CA SER A 3 -40.82 12.67 27.46
C SER A 3 -41.21 13.06 26.03
N GLN A 4 -42.25 13.88 25.87
CA GLN A 4 -42.68 14.36 24.57
C GLN A 4 -41.69 15.41 24.02
N GLN A 5 -41.24 16.32 24.89
CA GLN A 5 -40.20 17.29 24.56
C GLN A 5 -38.89 16.61 24.11
N LEU A 6 -38.42 15.60 24.85
CA LEU A 6 -37.22 14.84 24.51
C LEU A 6 -37.34 14.15 23.13
N ALA A 7 -38.48 13.52 22.83
CA ALA A 7 -38.70 12.87 21.55
C ALA A 7 -38.69 13.86 20.37
N ASN A 8 -39.24 15.05 20.57
CA ASN A 8 -39.20 16.12 19.58
C ASN A 8 -37.78 16.63 19.31
N ASP A 9 -36.98 16.78 20.36
CA ASP A 9 -35.60 17.26 20.25
C ASP A 9 -34.70 16.22 19.56
N ILE A 10 -34.87 14.92 19.90
CA ILE A 10 -34.18 13.82 19.20
C ILE A 10 -34.51 13.83 17.71
N ARG A 11 -35.78 13.98 17.35
CA ARG A 11 -36.21 14.00 15.94
C ARG A 11 -35.58 15.16 15.17
N LYS A 12 -35.56 16.37 15.75
CA LYS A 12 -34.88 17.53 15.14
C LYS A 12 -33.40 17.27 14.91
N ILE A 13 -32.70 16.72 15.90
CA ILE A 13 -31.28 16.35 15.77
C ILE A 13 -31.09 15.33 14.63
N GLN A 14 -31.93 14.29 14.58
CA GLN A 14 -31.86 13.27 13.53
C GLN A 14 -32.11 13.84 12.13
N GLU A 15 -33.04 14.77 11.97
CA GLU A 15 -33.35 15.46 10.70
C GLU A 15 -32.18 16.34 10.24
N THR A 16 -31.59 17.11 11.14
CA THR A 16 -30.39 17.91 10.87
C THR A 16 -29.23 17.01 10.43
N LEU A 17 -28.91 15.97 11.21
CA LEU A 17 -27.83 15.03 10.89
C LEU A 17 -28.07 14.27 9.58
N ARG A 18 -29.33 14.00 9.21
CA ARG A 18 -29.65 13.41 7.89
C ARG A 18 -29.35 14.39 6.76
N THR A 19 -29.69 15.66 6.95
CA THR A 19 -29.48 16.71 5.94
C THR A 19 -27.99 16.99 5.75
N GLU A 20 -27.23 17.10 6.84
CA GLU A 20 -25.77 17.27 6.81
C GLU A 20 -25.08 16.12 6.05
N ARG A 21 -25.42 14.86 6.38
CA ARG A 21 -24.87 13.69 5.67
C ARG A 21 -25.19 13.69 4.18
N LYS A 22 -26.39 14.12 3.77
CA LYS A 22 -26.73 14.27 2.35
C LYS A 22 -25.85 15.32 1.68
N PHE A 23 -25.64 16.45 2.34
CA PHE A 23 -24.80 17.53 1.80
C PHE A 23 -23.33 17.11 1.67
N GLU A 24 -22.80 16.38 2.64
CA GLU A 24 -21.47 15.78 2.58
C GLU A 24 -21.33 14.78 1.43
N SER A 25 -22.34 13.93 1.21
CA SER A 25 -22.37 12.98 0.08
C SER A 25 -22.29 13.71 -1.26
N ILE A 26 -23.16 14.72 -1.46
CA ILE A 26 -23.19 15.52 -2.69
C ILE A 26 -21.84 16.21 -2.92
N THR A 27 -21.25 16.77 -1.86
CA THR A 27 -19.93 17.43 -1.93
C THR A 27 -18.83 16.42 -2.31
N SER A 28 -18.86 15.22 -1.73
CA SER A 28 -17.91 14.14 -2.05
C SER A 28 -18.06 13.64 -3.49
N GLU A 29 -19.29 13.50 -3.97
CA GLU A 29 -19.60 13.14 -5.36
C GLU A 29 -19.09 14.19 -6.34
N LEU A 30 -19.29 15.48 -6.04
CA LEU A 30 -18.78 16.59 -6.86
C LEU A 30 -17.24 16.64 -6.87
N GLN A 31 -16.59 16.30 -5.75
CA GLN A 31 -15.14 16.16 -5.72
C GLN A 31 -14.66 14.96 -6.54
N ASN A 32 -15.37 13.83 -6.46
CA ASN A 32 -15.08 12.64 -7.24
C ASN A 32 -15.26 12.88 -8.74
N SER A 33 -16.29 13.62 -9.17
CA SER A 33 -16.50 13.97 -10.59
C SER A 33 -15.39 14.88 -11.13
N LYS A 34 -14.94 15.86 -10.33
CA LYS A 34 -13.76 16.69 -10.66
C LYS A 34 -12.47 15.86 -10.74
N LYS A 35 -12.33 14.86 -9.88
CA LYS A 35 -11.21 13.90 -10.00
C LYS A 35 -11.32 13.07 -11.25
N THR A 36 -12.49 12.71 -11.77
CA THR A 36 -12.57 11.97 -13.05
C THR A 36 -12.07 12.79 -14.23
N ALA A 37 -12.27 14.12 -14.24
CA ALA A 37 -11.75 15.02 -15.27
C ALA A 37 -10.21 15.21 -15.24
N ARG A 38 -9.59 15.18 -14.05
CA ARG A 38 -8.11 15.20 -13.88
C ARG A 38 -7.46 13.82 -13.75
N GLY A 39 -8.26 12.79 -13.48
CA GLY A 39 -7.85 11.50 -12.93
C GLY A 39 -7.47 10.46 -13.95
N ASN A 40 -7.44 10.82 -15.23
CA ASN A 40 -6.81 10.01 -16.27
C ASN A 40 -5.30 10.25 -16.36
N LYS A 41 -4.78 11.28 -15.69
CA LYS A 41 -3.34 11.55 -15.66
C LYS A 41 -2.66 10.61 -14.67
N ILE A 42 -1.50 10.10 -15.07
CA ILE A 42 -0.64 9.27 -14.22
C ILE A 42 0.24 10.21 -13.40
N TRP A 43 0.15 10.10 -12.08
CA TRP A 43 0.94 10.88 -11.13
C TRP A 43 2.13 10.08 -10.66
N GLU A 44 3.28 10.72 -10.56
CA GLU A 44 4.46 10.16 -9.91
C GLU A 44 4.33 10.32 -8.39
N LEU A 45 4.65 9.27 -7.65
CA LEU A 45 4.83 9.30 -6.21
C LEU A 45 6.33 9.31 -5.94
N LYS A 46 6.81 10.41 -5.36
CA LYS A 46 8.21 10.55 -4.92
C LYS A 46 8.29 10.52 -3.40
N CYS A 47 9.37 9.96 -2.86
CA CYS A 47 9.62 9.89 -1.43
C CYS A 47 9.54 11.28 -0.80
N LYS A 48 8.77 11.46 0.27
CA LYS A 48 8.70 12.77 0.94
C LYS A 48 10.04 13.21 1.54
N GLY A 49 10.84 12.27 2.04
CA GLY A 49 12.15 12.55 2.62
C GLY A 49 13.18 13.01 1.58
N CYS A 50 13.51 12.16 0.62
CA CYS A 50 14.63 12.40 -0.32
C CYS A 50 14.20 12.72 -1.76
N LYS A 51 12.90 12.78 -2.05
CA LYS A 51 12.32 13.01 -3.39
C LYS A 51 12.71 11.97 -4.46
N ALA A 52 13.28 10.83 -4.07
CA ALA A 52 13.52 9.72 -4.99
C ALA A 52 12.21 9.17 -5.56
N ASP A 53 12.25 8.68 -6.79
CA ASP A 53 11.10 8.06 -7.43
C ASP A 53 10.71 6.75 -6.75
N VAL A 54 9.42 6.57 -6.51
CA VAL A 54 8.89 5.39 -5.83
C VAL A 54 8.09 4.55 -6.81
N THR A 55 6.96 5.09 -7.29
CA THR A 55 6.01 4.42 -8.17
C THR A 55 5.13 5.47 -8.84
N THR A 56 4.24 5.04 -9.73
CA THR A 56 3.19 5.87 -10.32
C THR A 56 1.79 5.48 -9.83
N SER A 57 0.82 6.39 -9.96
CA SER A 57 -0.54 6.21 -9.47
C SER A 57 -1.29 5.04 -10.13
N ASP A 58 -0.98 4.72 -11.39
CA ASP A 58 -1.58 3.59 -12.12
C ASP A 58 -1.09 2.23 -11.62
N LYS A 59 -0.01 2.18 -10.85
CA LYS A 59 0.51 0.98 -10.18
C LYS A 59 0.05 0.87 -8.72
N ILE A 60 -0.90 1.71 -8.31
CA ILE A 60 -1.58 1.55 -7.02
C ILE A 60 -2.90 0.81 -7.24
N ARG A 61 -3.20 -0.13 -6.36
CA ARG A 61 -4.50 -0.82 -6.24
C ARG A 61 -5.09 -0.55 -4.86
N HIS A 62 -6.36 -0.87 -4.69
CA HIS A 62 -6.99 -0.83 -3.37
C HIS A 62 -7.52 -2.20 -2.95
N ILE A 63 -7.49 -2.47 -1.66
CA ILE A 63 -8.23 -3.57 -1.02
C ILE A 63 -9.32 -2.92 -0.15
N ASN A 64 -10.57 -3.38 -0.30
CA ASN A 64 -11.71 -2.89 0.49
C ASN A 64 -11.90 -1.36 0.49
N LYS A 65 -11.47 -0.69 -0.58
CA LYS A 65 -11.44 0.78 -0.76
C LYS A 65 -10.65 1.56 0.31
N GLN A 66 -9.82 0.87 1.10
CA GLN A 66 -9.13 1.43 2.25
C GLN A 66 -7.61 1.27 2.14
N HIS A 67 -7.11 0.05 1.93
CA HIS A 67 -5.68 -0.23 1.86
C HIS A 67 -5.18 0.05 0.45
N HIS A 68 -4.20 0.95 0.32
CA HIS A 68 -3.64 1.33 -0.96
C HIS A 68 -2.31 0.61 -1.14
N VAL A 69 -2.29 -0.36 -2.06
CA VAL A 69 -1.18 -1.29 -2.26
C VAL A 69 -0.45 -0.98 -3.55
N VAL A 70 0.86 -1.16 -3.57
CA VAL A 70 1.67 -1.00 -4.77
C VAL A 70 1.85 -2.34 -5.48
N VAL A 71 1.62 -2.34 -6.80
CA VAL A 71 1.81 -3.49 -7.69
C VAL A 71 2.92 -3.25 -8.72
N ASP A 72 3.71 -2.20 -8.55
CA ASP A 72 4.86 -1.87 -9.39
C ASP A 72 5.96 -2.94 -9.21
N PRO A 73 6.33 -3.67 -10.29
CA PRO A 73 7.44 -4.63 -10.28
C PRO A 73 8.75 -4.13 -9.72
N THR A 74 9.03 -2.84 -9.90
CA THR A 74 10.30 -2.21 -9.53
C THR A 74 10.31 -1.68 -8.11
N PHE A 75 9.19 -1.82 -7.38
CA PHE A 75 9.04 -1.24 -6.05
C PHE A 75 9.95 -1.88 -5.01
N SER A 76 10.16 -3.20 -5.05
CA SER A 76 11.00 -3.93 -4.09
C SER A 76 12.43 -3.39 -4.07
N ALA A 77 13.02 -3.12 -5.24
CA ALA A 77 14.37 -2.53 -5.34
C ALA A 77 14.48 -1.09 -4.81
N LYS A 78 13.35 -0.41 -4.56
CA LYS A 78 13.29 0.97 -4.06
C LYS A 78 12.89 1.03 -2.59
N ALA A 79 12.53 -0.10 -2.00
CA ALA A 79 11.92 -0.19 -0.67
C ALA A 79 12.74 -1.09 0.26
N TYR A 80 12.97 -0.58 1.46
CA TYR A 80 13.55 -1.35 2.54
C TYR A 80 12.47 -1.93 3.43
N PHE A 81 12.54 -3.24 3.64
CA PHE A 81 11.57 -3.97 4.42
C PHE A 81 12.14 -4.32 5.78
N ARG A 82 11.46 -3.91 6.85
CA ARG A 82 11.71 -4.39 8.21
C ARG A 82 10.53 -5.24 8.64
N GLU A 83 10.69 -6.54 8.50
CA GLU A 83 9.64 -7.54 8.68
C GLU A 83 9.97 -8.53 9.79
N ILE A 84 8.94 -9.11 10.37
CA ILE A 84 9.01 -10.28 11.25
C ILE A 84 8.38 -11.48 10.53
N PRO A 85 8.69 -12.73 10.93
CA PRO A 85 8.08 -13.91 10.33
C PRO A 85 6.54 -13.85 10.38
N PHE A 86 5.88 -14.35 9.34
CA PHE A 86 4.41 -14.31 9.22
C PHE A 86 3.68 -14.85 10.46
N LYS A 87 4.18 -15.95 11.03
CA LYS A 87 3.64 -16.59 12.25
C LYS A 87 3.65 -15.70 13.49
N ASP A 88 4.53 -14.71 13.53
CA ASP A 88 4.70 -13.77 14.64
C ASP A 88 3.99 -12.43 14.34
N GLY A 89 3.40 -12.31 13.14
CA GLY A 89 2.67 -11.13 12.69
C GLY A 89 1.38 -10.89 13.45
N LYS A 90 0.92 -9.63 13.44
CA LYS A 90 -0.35 -9.25 14.06
C LYS A 90 -1.49 -9.45 13.08
N GLN A 91 -2.40 -10.36 13.36
CA GLN A 91 -3.65 -10.48 12.63
C GLN A 91 -4.52 -9.21 12.86
N ILE A 92 -4.89 -8.52 11.77
CA ILE A 92 -5.68 -7.29 11.82
C ILE A 92 -7.03 -7.42 11.10
N GLY A 93 -7.23 -8.51 10.36
CA GLY A 93 -8.46 -8.85 9.67
C GLY A 93 -8.53 -10.37 9.40
N PHE A 94 -9.56 -10.80 8.69
CA PHE A 94 -9.78 -12.22 8.41
C PHE A 94 -8.61 -12.82 7.60
N GLU A 95 -8.19 -12.13 6.54
CA GLU A 95 -7.10 -12.56 5.63
C GLU A 95 -5.89 -11.60 5.67
N GLU A 96 -5.78 -10.78 6.72
CA GLU A 96 -4.83 -9.67 6.81
C GLU A 96 -3.93 -9.83 8.04
N VAL A 97 -2.63 -9.99 7.80
CA VAL A 97 -1.60 -10.13 8.85
C VAL A 97 -0.52 -9.08 8.65
N LEU A 98 -0.39 -8.16 9.60
CA LEU A 98 0.63 -7.12 9.61
C LEU A 98 1.97 -7.71 10.08
N VAL A 99 3.00 -7.60 9.25
CA VAL A 99 4.31 -8.22 9.50
C VAL A 99 5.45 -7.22 9.61
N GLY A 100 5.22 -5.93 9.32
CA GLY A 100 6.32 -4.99 9.42
C GLY A 100 6.09 -3.62 8.80
N LYS A 101 7.20 -2.99 8.46
CA LYS A 101 7.27 -1.61 7.97
C LYS A 101 8.00 -1.55 6.64
N VAL A 102 7.58 -0.59 5.82
CA VAL A 102 8.18 -0.29 4.52
C VAL A 102 8.82 1.09 4.60
N TYR A 103 10.08 1.19 4.21
CA TYR A 103 10.86 2.42 4.23
C TYR A 103 11.45 2.72 2.86
N CYS A 104 11.90 3.95 2.66
CA CYS A 104 12.75 4.29 1.52
C CYS A 104 14.08 3.50 1.57
N GLU A 105 14.51 2.94 0.45
CA GLU A 105 15.77 2.17 0.40
C GLU A 105 17.02 3.02 0.65
N LYS A 106 17.03 4.30 0.25
CA LYS A 106 18.20 5.15 0.47
C LYS A 106 18.58 5.21 1.96
N GLU A 107 19.78 4.76 2.29
CA GLU A 107 20.27 4.62 3.67
C GLU A 107 20.25 5.92 4.46
N ASN A 108 20.58 7.04 3.80
CA ASN A 108 20.54 8.37 4.40
C ASN A 108 19.12 8.95 4.52
N CYS A 109 18.09 8.22 4.08
CA CYS A 109 16.70 8.65 4.11
C CYS A 109 15.84 7.77 5.03
N ARG A 110 15.73 6.47 4.74
CA ARG A 110 14.90 5.48 5.46
C ARG A 110 13.51 6.01 5.88
N TYR A 111 12.90 6.89 5.08
CA TYR A 111 11.61 7.51 5.42
C TYR A 111 10.50 6.45 5.46
N ASP A 112 9.68 6.43 6.53
CA ASP A 112 8.57 5.46 6.67
C ASP A 112 7.51 5.73 5.60
N TRP A 113 7.33 4.77 4.69
CA TRP A 113 6.37 4.77 3.59
C TRP A 113 5.05 4.08 3.92
N GLY A 114 5.02 3.22 4.93
CA GLY A 114 3.84 2.46 5.28
C GLY A 114 4.17 1.16 6.00
N VAL A 115 3.38 0.13 5.71
CA VAL A 115 3.45 -1.16 6.38
C VAL A 115 3.55 -2.30 5.38
N ARG A 116 4.19 -3.39 5.82
CA ARG A 116 4.14 -4.67 5.13
C ARG A 116 3.08 -5.55 5.77
N MET A 117 2.25 -6.15 4.94
CA MET A 117 1.14 -7.00 5.33
C MET A 117 1.05 -8.20 4.41
N TYR A 118 0.61 -9.33 4.91
CA TYR A 118 0.14 -10.45 4.09
C TYR A 118 -1.37 -10.32 3.93
N TYR A 119 -1.84 -10.36 2.67
CA TYR A 119 -3.24 -10.45 2.31
C TYR A 119 -3.48 -11.75 1.56
N LYS A 120 -4.32 -12.64 2.10
CA LYS A 120 -4.55 -13.98 1.53
C LYS A 120 -3.26 -14.78 1.29
N GLY A 121 -2.28 -14.62 2.19
CA GLY A 121 -0.96 -15.26 2.06
C GLY A 121 -0.03 -14.60 1.03
N CYS A 122 -0.48 -13.58 0.29
CA CYS A 122 0.39 -12.77 -0.58
C CYS A 122 0.95 -11.57 0.19
N PRO A 123 2.28 -11.41 0.27
CA PRO A 123 2.85 -10.24 0.92
C PRO A 123 2.74 -9.01 0.02
N ILE A 124 2.30 -7.92 0.63
CA ILE A 124 1.97 -6.66 -0.03
C ILE A 124 2.45 -5.47 0.79
N SER A 125 2.74 -4.40 0.09
CA SER A 125 3.18 -3.13 0.69
C SER A 125 2.03 -2.13 0.67
N VAL A 126 1.51 -1.80 1.85
CA VAL A 126 0.42 -0.83 2.02
C VAL A 126 1.01 0.53 2.32
N LEU A 127 0.79 1.48 1.41
CA LEU A 127 1.40 2.80 1.45
C LEU A 127 0.51 3.84 2.14
N LYS A 128 1.13 4.77 2.88
CA LYS A 128 0.45 5.96 3.40
C LYS A 128 0.73 7.16 2.50
N ILE A 129 -0.30 7.78 1.94
CA ILE A 129 -0.12 8.89 0.97
C ILE A 129 0.72 10.06 1.50
N SER A 130 0.67 10.28 2.82
CA SER A 130 1.41 11.35 3.50
C SER A 130 2.92 11.17 3.49
N ALA A 131 3.41 9.99 3.11
CA ALA A 131 4.82 9.71 2.92
C ALA A 131 5.37 10.10 1.53
N PHE A 132 4.52 10.66 0.66
CA PHE A 132 4.90 10.96 -0.73
C PHE A 132 4.57 12.39 -1.14
N VAL A 133 5.40 12.91 -2.05
CA VAL A 133 5.07 14.07 -2.88
C VAL A 133 4.50 13.56 -4.19
N LEU A 134 3.33 14.06 -4.56
CA LEU A 134 2.67 13.76 -5.82
C LEU A 134 3.15 14.76 -6.88
N VAL A 135 3.64 14.25 -8.01
CA VAL A 135 4.19 15.06 -9.10
C VAL A 135 3.48 14.75 -10.41
N LEU A 136 3.16 15.81 -11.16
CA LEU A 136 2.60 15.73 -12.51
C LEU A 136 3.12 16.93 -13.31
N GLY A 137 4.15 16.71 -14.13
CA GLY A 137 4.89 17.80 -14.76
C GLY A 137 5.47 18.75 -13.71
N GLU A 138 5.17 20.05 -13.83
CA GLU A 138 5.59 21.08 -12.86
C GLU A 138 4.75 21.08 -11.58
N GLN A 139 3.56 20.45 -11.60
CA GLN A 139 2.68 20.43 -10.44
C GLN A 139 3.22 19.48 -9.37
N ARG A 140 3.30 19.98 -8.13
CA ARG A 140 3.69 19.20 -6.95
C ARG A 140 2.71 19.42 -5.80
N MET A 141 2.32 18.36 -5.11
CA MET A 141 1.48 18.47 -3.91
C MET A 141 1.67 17.33 -2.93
N GLU A 142 1.35 17.59 -1.66
CA GLU A 142 1.31 16.58 -0.61
C GLU A 142 -0.13 16.42 -0.10
N LYS A 143 -0.46 15.20 0.35
CA LYS A 143 -1.80 14.88 0.85
C LYS A 143 -1.70 14.12 2.16
N LYS A 144 -2.63 14.39 3.08
CA LYS A 144 -2.70 13.68 4.36
C LYS A 144 -3.51 12.39 4.26
N LYS A 145 -4.52 12.35 3.39
CA LYS A 145 -5.43 11.21 3.22
C LYS A 145 -5.56 10.85 1.74
N TRP A 146 -5.64 9.55 1.45
CA TRP A 146 -5.77 9.04 0.07
C TRP A 146 -7.03 9.59 -0.64
N LYS A 147 -8.12 9.76 0.12
CA LYS A 147 -9.35 10.37 -0.40
C LYS A 147 -9.19 11.83 -0.85
N ASP A 148 -8.10 12.51 -0.49
CA ASP A 148 -7.83 13.89 -0.90
C ASP A 148 -6.86 13.96 -2.11
N SER A 149 -6.38 12.81 -2.60
CA SER A 149 -5.50 12.71 -3.75
C SER A 149 -6.14 13.27 -5.02
N PRO A 150 -5.34 13.87 -5.93
CA PRO A 150 -5.83 14.45 -7.18
C PRO A 150 -6.24 13.41 -8.24
N PHE A 151 -6.01 12.12 -7.96
CA PHE A 151 -6.40 10.98 -8.77
C PHE A 151 -7.29 10.02 -7.94
N GLN A 152 -7.93 9.08 -8.64
CA GLN A 152 -8.67 7.98 -8.04
C GLN A 152 -7.93 6.66 -8.28
N VAL A 153 -7.84 5.83 -7.25
CA VAL A 153 -7.35 4.45 -7.39
C VAL A 153 -8.54 3.57 -7.76
N LYS A 154 -8.77 3.42 -9.07
CA LYS A 154 -9.98 2.74 -9.60
C LYS A 154 -9.93 1.22 -9.48
N ASN A 155 -8.75 0.63 -9.65
CA ASN A 155 -8.61 -0.81 -9.75
C ASN A 155 -8.46 -1.43 -8.36
N GLU A 156 -9.28 -2.43 -8.09
CA GLU A 156 -9.15 -3.30 -6.93
C GLU A 156 -7.96 -4.26 -7.12
N PHE A 157 -7.33 -4.67 -6.02
CA PHE A 157 -6.25 -5.63 -6.03
C PHE A 157 -6.78 -7.02 -6.44
N SER A 158 -6.29 -7.54 -7.56
CA SER A 158 -6.84 -8.73 -8.21
C SER A 158 -6.02 -9.99 -7.94
N VAL A 159 -6.58 -11.15 -8.32
CA VAL A 159 -5.86 -12.43 -8.28
C VAL A 159 -4.64 -12.42 -9.19
N ASP A 160 -4.72 -11.76 -10.35
CA ASP A 160 -3.58 -11.65 -11.27
C ASP A 160 -2.47 -10.76 -10.69
N ASP A 161 -2.83 -9.72 -9.94
CA ASP A 161 -1.85 -8.93 -9.20
C ASP A 161 -1.16 -9.78 -8.13
N MET A 162 -1.91 -10.62 -7.39
CA MET A 162 -1.34 -11.56 -6.41
C MET A 162 -0.37 -12.55 -7.05
N LYS A 163 -0.74 -13.19 -8.16
CA LYS A 163 0.13 -14.13 -8.88
C LYS A 163 1.46 -13.46 -9.26
N LYS A 164 1.40 -12.27 -9.85
CA LYS A 164 2.58 -11.49 -10.25
C LYS A 164 3.47 -11.06 -9.09
N MET A 165 2.92 -10.91 -7.89
CA MET A 165 3.70 -10.61 -6.68
C MET A 165 4.42 -11.86 -6.17
N LEU A 166 3.72 -13.00 -6.12
CA LEU A 166 4.25 -14.28 -5.65
C LEU A 166 5.34 -14.86 -6.58
N GLU A 167 5.14 -14.78 -7.90
CA GLU A 167 6.11 -15.26 -8.89
C GLU A 167 7.49 -14.59 -8.72
N LYS A 168 7.53 -13.35 -8.24
CA LYS A 168 8.79 -12.61 -8.07
C LYS A 168 9.53 -12.95 -6.80
N GLU A 169 8.82 -13.19 -5.70
CA GLU A 169 9.49 -13.60 -4.47
C GLU A 169 10.18 -14.96 -4.65
N ASN A 170 9.56 -15.86 -5.41
CA ASN A 170 10.17 -17.15 -5.73
C ASN A 170 11.38 -17.03 -6.67
N ASN A 171 11.46 -15.98 -7.48
CA ASN A 171 12.57 -15.78 -8.44
C ASN A 171 13.75 -14.97 -7.87
N VAL A 172 13.69 -14.54 -6.60
CA VAL A 172 14.79 -13.91 -5.86
C VAL A 172 15.53 -14.95 -5.00
N GLY A 173 15.15 -16.24 -5.07
CA GLY A 173 15.74 -17.35 -4.29
C GLY A 173 16.73 -18.25 -5.02
N ILE A 174 17.26 -17.84 -6.19
CA ILE A 174 18.36 -18.54 -6.86
C ILE A 174 19.41 -17.48 -7.23
N GLU A 175 20.27 -17.16 -6.26
CA GLU A 175 21.64 -16.80 -6.60
C GLU A 175 22.35 -18.15 -6.80
N ASP A 176 22.73 -18.44 -8.04
CA ASP A 176 23.65 -19.53 -8.36
C ASP A 176 25.01 -19.18 -7.73
N ASP A 177 25.19 -19.50 -6.45
CA ASP A 177 26.50 -19.69 -5.84
C ASP A 177 27.06 -21.04 -6.35
N ASP A 178 27.48 -21.03 -7.61
CA ASP A 178 28.22 -22.11 -8.29
C ASP A 178 29.68 -22.17 -7.79
N ASP A 179 29.92 -22.20 -6.47
CA ASP A 179 31.28 -22.39 -5.89
C ASP A 179 31.27 -23.10 -4.51
N GLU A 180 30.28 -23.94 -4.20
CA GLU A 180 30.38 -24.88 -3.07
C GLU A 180 30.75 -26.29 -3.58
N GLU A 181 32.05 -26.63 -3.47
CA GLU A 181 32.58 -27.97 -3.73
C GLU A 181 31.79 -29.03 -2.95
N ASP A 182 31.26 -30.01 -3.68
CA ASP A 182 30.50 -31.15 -3.17
C ASP A 182 31.27 -31.90 -2.06
N PRO A 183 30.76 -31.92 -0.80
CA PRO A 183 31.39 -32.64 0.31
C PRO A 183 31.56 -34.15 0.07
N PHE A 184 30.83 -34.74 -0.88
CA PHE A 184 30.96 -36.15 -1.25
C PHE A 184 32.15 -36.45 -2.15
N GLN A 185 32.68 -35.48 -2.89
CA GLN A 185 33.91 -35.67 -3.70
C GLN A 185 35.16 -35.79 -2.81
N GLN A 186 35.17 -35.13 -1.66
CA GLN A 186 36.31 -35.17 -0.73
C GLN A 186 36.38 -36.48 0.07
N LEU A 187 35.24 -37.16 0.28
CA LEU A 187 35.21 -38.47 0.94
C LEU A 187 35.71 -39.59 0.01
N ALA A 188 35.43 -39.50 -1.29
CA ALA A 188 35.88 -40.48 -2.28
C ALA A 188 37.41 -40.46 -2.50
N GLN A 189 38.04 -39.28 -2.40
CA GLN A 189 39.51 -39.15 -2.54
C GLN A 189 40.27 -39.65 -1.31
N ASN A 190 39.65 -39.64 -0.13
CA ASN A 190 40.28 -40.13 1.10
C ASN A 190 40.17 -41.65 1.30
N LEU A 191 39.37 -42.35 0.48
CA LEU A 191 39.23 -43.81 0.51
C LEU A 191 40.13 -44.54 -0.51
N LEU A 192 40.93 -43.80 -1.29
CA LEU A 192 41.86 -44.34 -2.29
C LEU A 192 43.33 -43.98 -2.00
N LYS A 193 43.66 -43.63 -0.75
CA LYS A 193 45.05 -43.53 -0.25
C LYS A 193 45.33 -44.62 0.78
#